data_AF-A0AA35WBR5-F1
#
_entry.id   AF-A0AA35WBR5-F1
#
_cell.length_a   1.000
_cell.length_b   1.000
_cell.length_c   1.000
_cell.angle_alpha   90.00
_cell.angle_beta   90.00
_cell.angle_gamma   90.00
#
_symmetry.space_group_name_H-M   'P 1'
#
loop_
_entity.id
_entity.type
_entity.pdbx_description
1 polymer ?
#
loop_
_entity_poly.entity_id
_entity_poly.type
_entity_poly.pdbx_seq_one_letter_code
_entity_poly.pdbx_strand_id
1 'polypeptide(L)'
;MSPVAAPSQDAHALTEFSQEMAVQQGPAHSSSIEPSLSPYLENHSESYLHSLLVPTHILCKYALAMDIVRPDSTHSCCFTRGYGNYAVGTGSVLQHCLAEDDMHSCFKIFKEKREHGDTESAAEALLPLKLRYFSPREVANLMCFPQDFSIPADVTLRQSYKVLGNSLNVLVVSILLKYLLSDNRTF
;
A
#
# COMPACT_ATOMS: atom_id res chain seq x y z
N MET A 1 42.65 11.58 -26.97
CA MET A 1 42.01 11.01 -25.76
C MET A 1 41.26 12.16 -25.10
N SER A 2 39.93 12.17 -25.20
CA SER A 2 39.09 13.21 -24.57
C SER A 2 39.07 13.01 -23.05
N PRO A 3 39.08 14.07 -22.23
CA PRO A 3 38.98 13.91 -20.78
C PRO A 3 37.56 13.44 -20.40
N VAL A 4 37.50 12.41 -19.56
CA VAL A 4 36.27 11.96 -18.90
C VAL A 4 35.82 13.08 -17.96
N ALA A 5 34.63 13.63 -18.18
CA ALA A 5 34.05 14.65 -17.32
C ALA A 5 33.84 14.08 -15.91
N ALA A 6 34.33 14.80 -14.90
CA ALA A 6 34.06 14.48 -13.50
C ALA A 6 32.54 14.60 -13.22
N PRO A 7 31.97 13.74 -12.36
CA PRO A 7 30.55 13.84 -12.01
C PRO A 7 30.23 15.22 -11.43
N SER A 8 29.08 15.78 -11.82
CA SER A 8 28.61 17.08 -11.33
C SER A 8 28.41 17.06 -9.81
N GLN A 9 28.61 18.20 -9.16
CA GLN A 9 28.43 18.35 -7.72
C GLN A 9 27.02 17.92 -7.26
N ASP A 10 26.02 18.05 -8.13
CA ASP A 10 24.65 17.58 -7.90
C ASP A 10 24.53 16.06 -7.72
N ALA A 11 25.32 15.27 -8.46
CA ALA A 11 25.30 13.81 -8.33
C ALA A 11 25.93 13.34 -7.02
N HIS A 12 26.95 14.06 -6.53
CA HIS A 12 27.53 13.83 -5.22
C HIS A 12 26.56 14.18 -4.09
N ALA A 13 25.89 15.33 -4.18
CA ALA A 13 24.90 15.76 -3.19
C ALA A 13 23.69 14.80 -3.11
N LEU A 14 23.23 14.26 -4.23
CA LEU A 14 22.16 13.25 -4.26
C LEU A 14 22.59 11.91 -3.65
N THR A 15 23.87 11.55 -3.79
CA THR A 15 24.44 10.32 -3.22
C THR A 15 24.63 10.46 -1.71
N GLU A 16 25.13 11.61 -1.25
CA GLU A 16 25.27 11.93 0.17
C GLU A 16 23.90 12.06 0.86
N PHE A 17 22.91 12.67 0.20
CA PHE A 17 21.53 12.76 0.71
C PHE A 17 20.88 11.36 0.83
N SER A 18 21.13 10.48 -0.13
CA SER A 18 20.67 9.08 -0.07
C SER A 18 21.33 8.31 1.09
N GLN A 19 22.60 8.59 1.38
CA GLN A 19 23.32 8.02 2.51
C GLN A 19 22.85 8.59 3.86
N GLU A 20 22.61 9.89 3.97
CA GLU A 20 22.08 10.52 5.20
C GLU A 20 20.65 10.06 5.53
N MET A 21 19.81 9.84 4.51
CA MET A 21 18.46 9.28 4.70
C MET A 21 18.50 7.83 5.24
N ALA A 22 19.58 7.08 4.99
CA ALA A 22 19.76 5.75 5.56
C ALA A 22 20.17 5.79 7.05
N VAL A 23 20.80 6.88 7.51
CA VAL A 23 21.33 7.03 8.89
C VAL A 23 20.25 7.44 9.90
N GLN A 24 19.14 8.06 9.46
CA GLN A 24 18.03 8.43 10.37
C GLN A 24 17.00 7.31 10.59
N GLN A 25 17.23 6.12 10.05
CA GLN A 25 16.50 4.92 10.47
C GLN A 25 17.00 4.53 11.87
N GLY A 26 16.07 4.30 12.79
CA GLY A 26 16.37 3.70 14.10
C GLY A 26 17.08 2.34 13.97
N PRO A 27 17.37 1.69 15.11
CA PRO A 27 18.63 1.00 15.37
C PRO A 27 19.11 0.11 14.21
N ALA A 28 20.40 0.25 13.91
CA ALA A 28 21.15 -0.52 12.93
C ALA A 28 20.74 -1.99 12.86
N HIS A 29 20.17 -2.39 11.72
CA HIS A 29 20.15 -3.79 11.31
C HIS A 29 20.55 -3.88 9.84
N SER A 30 21.80 -4.28 9.63
CA SER A 30 22.42 -4.56 8.33
C SER A 30 21.89 -5.87 7.74
N SER A 31 20.63 -5.87 7.36
CA SER A 31 20.03 -6.90 6.51
C SER A 31 19.29 -6.18 5.40
N SER A 32 19.62 -6.46 4.15
CA SER A 32 18.92 -5.95 2.98
C SER A 32 17.44 -6.28 3.10
N ILE A 33 16.63 -5.36 3.64
CA ILE A 33 15.19 -5.54 3.75
C ILE A 33 14.66 -5.43 2.33
N GLU A 34 14.35 -6.58 1.72
CA GLU A 34 13.61 -6.64 0.47
C GLU A 34 12.37 -5.75 0.59
N PRO A 35 12.14 -4.80 -0.34
CA PRO A 35 11.02 -3.89 -0.25
C PRO A 35 9.72 -4.68 -0.26
N SER A 36 8.92 -4.56 0.80
CA SER A 36 7.65 -5.28 0.94
C SER A 36 6.60 -4.42 1.64
N LEU A 37 5.32 -4.81 1.54
CA LEU A 37 4.22 -4.15 2.24
C LEU A 37 4.16 -4.50 3.73
N SER A 38 4.74 -5.64 4.13
CA SER A 38 4.68 -6.17 5.51
C SER A 38 5.00 -5.14 6.60
N PRO A 39 6.03 -4.28 6.50
CA PRO A 39 6.35 -3.29 7.54
C PRO A 39 5.28 -2.20 7.72
N TYR A 40 4.37 -2.04 6.77
CA TYR A 40 3.30 -1.04 6.80
C TYR A 40 1.97 -1.61 7.31
N LEU A 41 1.89 -2.94 7.49
CA LEU A 41 0.69 -3.62 7.94
C LEU A 41 0.55 -3.57 9.46
N GLU A 42 -0.68 -3.55 9.94
CA GLU A 42 -1.01 -3.41 11.36
C GLU A 42 -1.61 -4.69 11.93
N ASN A 43 -1.21 -5.01 13.16
CA ASN A 43 -1.76 -6.13 13.91
C ASN A 43 -3.04 -5.70 14.64
N HIS A 44 -4.16 -5.74 13.92
CA HIS A 44 -5.47 -5.41 14.46
C HIS A 44 -6.18 -6.61 15.09
N SER A 45 -7.24 -6.35 15.87
CA SER A 45 -8.13 -7.43 16.35
C SER A 45 -8.85 -8.10 15.19
N GLU A 46 -9.16 -9.40 15.35
CA GLU A 46 -9.94 -10.16 14.36
C GLU A 46 -11.29 -9.49 14.03
N SER A 47 -11.95 -8.90 15.04
CA SER A 47 -13.22 -8.20 14.84
C SER A 47 -13.08 -6.97 13.93
N TYR A 48 -11.98 -6.23 14.08
CA TYR A 48 -11.70 -5.07 13.25
C TYR A 48 -11.30 -5.51 11.83
N LEU A 49 -10.44 -6.51 11.71
CA LEU A 49 -10.06 -7.08 10.40
C LEU A 49 -11.27 -7.63 9.64
N HIS A 50 -12.20 -8.28 10.33
CA HIS A 50 -13.45 -8.74 9.74
C HIS A 50 -14.28 -7.58 9.17
N SER A 51 -14.28 -6.41 9.81
CA SER A 51 -14.98 -5.22 9.30
C SER A 51 -14.35 -4.63 8.02
N LEU A 52 -13.11 -5.01 7.72
CA LEU A 52 -12.38 -4.58 6.52
C LEU A 52 -12.48 -5.59 5.37
N LEU A 53 -13.07 -6.78 5.58
CA LEU A 53 -13.22 -7.77 4.52
C LEU A 53 -14.03 -7.21 3.35
N VAL A 54 -13.59 -7.55 2.14
CA VAL A 54 -14.34 -7.22 0.92
C VAL A 54 -15.64 -8.04 0.94
N PRO A 55 -16.82 -7.40 0.89
CA PRO A 55 -18.08 -8.13 0.96
C PRO A 55 -18.27 -9.08 -0.24
N THR A 56 -18.88 -10.25 -0.03
CA THR A 56 -19.09 -11.27 -1.07
C THR A 56 -19.80 -10.73 -2.32
N HIS A 57 -20.80 -9.85 -2.15
CA HIS A 57 -21.51 -9.24 -3.27
C HIS A 57 -20.64 -8.30 -4.12
N ILE A 58 -19.56 -7.75 -3.54
CA ILE A 58 -18.55 -6.96 -4.25
C ILE A 58 -17.59 -7.91 -4.99
N LEU A 59 -17.13 -8.98 -4.34
CA LEU A 59 -16.27 -10.01 -4.96
C LEU A 59 -16.94 -10.62 -6.20
N CYS A 60 -18.22 -10.97 -6.10
CA CYS A 60 -19.06 -11.49 -7.19
C CYS A 60 -18.97 -10.65 -8.47
N LYS A 61 -18.94 -9.32 -8.33
CA LYS A 61 -18.97 -8.37 -9.45
C LYS A 61 -17.58 -7.93 -9.92
N TYR A 62 -16.65 -7.77 -8.98
CA TYR A 62 -15.43 -6.98 -9.22
C TYR A 62 -14.14 -7.73 -8.96
N ALA A 63 -14.15 -8.98 -8.46
CA ALA A 63 -12.93 -9.70 -8.10
C ALA A 63 -11.89 -9.78 -9.24
N LEU A 64 -12.33 -9.95 -10.50
CA LEU A 64 -11.42 -10.01 -11.66
C LEU A 64 -10.78 -8.67 -12.02
N ALA A 65 -11.33 -7.56 -11.53
CA ALA A 65 -10.84 -6.20 -11.78
C ALA A 65 -10.12 -5.60 -10.56
N MET A 66 -10.04 -6.33 -9.45
CA MET A 66 -9.33 -5.89 -8.26
C MET A 66 -7.83 -6.13 -8.42
N ASP A 67 -7.04 -5.15 -8.01
CA ASP A 67 -5.62 -5.34 -7.76
C ASP A 67 -5.45 -5.96 -6.36
N ILE A 68 -4.98 -7.20 -6.31
CA ILE A 68 -4.84 -7.97 -5.06
C ILE A 68 -3.36 -8.12 -4.76
N VAL A 69 -2.96 -7.63 -3.60
CA VAL A 69 -1.58 -7.67 -3.11
C VAL A 69 -1.46 -8.56 -1.87
N ARG A 70 -0.24 -8.95 -1.55
CA ARG A 70 0.12 -9.77 -0.39
C ARG A 70 1.13 -9.00 0.48
N PRO A 71 1.37 -9.41 1.74
CA PRO A 71 2.35 -8.75 2.60
C PRO A 71 3.78 -8.73 2.01
N ASP A 72 4.13 -9.71 1.20
CA ASP A 72 5.41 -9.82 0.48
C ASP A 72 5.45 -9.05 -0.85
N SER A 73 4.32 -8.45 -1.28
CA SER A 73 4.31 -7.59 -2.46
C SER A 73 5.14 -6.33 -2.24
N THR A 74 5.73 -5.82 -3.32
CA THR A 74 6.63 -4.65 -3.28
C THR A 74 5.92 -3.33 -3.64
N HIS A 75 4.65 -3.39 -3.99
CA HIS A 75 3.87 -2.26 -4.48
C HIS A 75 2.39 -2.38 -4.10
N SER A 76 1.68 -1.26 -4.23
CA SER A 76 0.21 -1.17 -4.24
C SER A 76 -0.20 -0.08 -5.23
N CYS A 77 -1.46 -0.13 -5.67
CA CYS A 77 -2.09 0.95 -6.42
C CYS A 77 -2.30 2.19 -5.54
N CYS A 78 -2.41 3.35 -6.19
CA CYS A 78 -2.70 4.61 -5.51
C CYS A 78 -4.06 4.56 -4.77
N PHE A 79 -4.05 4.92 -3.49
CA PHE A 79 -5.27 5.08 -2.70
C PHE A 79 -5.93 6.42 -3.01
N THR A 80 -7.17 6.38 -3.47
CA THR A 80 -7.94 7.59 -3.79
C THR A 80 -9.00 7.86 -2.72
N ARG A 81 -9.61 9.05 -2.77
CA ARG A 81 -10.80 9.41 -1.96
C ARG A 81 -11.91 8.36 -1.98
N GLY A 82 -12.00 7.58 -3.07
CA GLY A 82 -13.01 6.55 -3.28
C GLY A 82 -12.74 5.21 -2.61
N TYR A 83 -11.57 5.01 -1.98
CA TYR A 83 -11.18 3.74 -1.40
C TYR A 83 -12.16 3.24 -0.33
N GLY A 84 -12.46 1.94 -0.34
CA GLY A 84 -13.49 1.31 0.50
C GLY A 84 -14.95 1.64 0.11
N ASN A 85 -15.17 2.51 -0.88
CA ASN A 85 -16.51 2.87 -1.38
C ASN A 85 -16.72 2.41 -2.83
N TYR A 86 -15.72 2.55 -3.68
CA TYR A 86 -15.71 1.97 -5.02
C TYR A 86 -14.80 0.75 -5.04
N ALA A 87 -15.20 -0.26 -5.81
CA ALA A 87 -14.55 -1.57 -5.80
C ALA A 87 -13.27 -1.62 -6.64
N VAL A 88 -13.11 -0.74 -7.63
CA VAL A 88 -12.05 -0.80 -8.66
C VAL A 88 -11.45 0.58 -8.85
N GLY A 89 -10.14 0.63 -9.12
CA GLY A 89 -9.42 1.85 -9.50
C GLY A 89 -9.20 2.84 -8.37
N THR A 90 -9.40 2.42 -7.10
CA THR A 90 -9.27 3.30 -5.95
C THR A 90 -8.18 2.91 -4.96
N GLY A 91 -7.44 1.83 -5.23
CA GLY A 91 -6.41 1.25 -4.38
C GLY A 91 -6.49 -0.29 -4.39
N SER A 92 -5.39 -0.95 -3.99
CA SER A 92 -5.31 -2.41 -3.91
C SER A 92 -6.14 -2.96 -2.74
N VAL A 93 -6.44 -4.27 -2.76
CA VAL A 93 -6.92 -5.03 -1.60
C VAL A 93 -5.87 -6.04 -1.17
N LEU A 94 -5.81 -6.35 0.12
CA LEU A 94 -4.82 -7.26 0.70
C LEU A 94 -5.40 -8.68 0.83
N GLN A 95 -4.66 -9.69 0.36
CA GLN A 95 -4.86 -11.08 0.79
C GLN A 95 -4.34 -11.23 2.21
N HIS A 96 -5.25 -11.38 3.17
CA HIS A 96 -4.87 -11.49 4.59
C HIS A 96 -4.57 -12.92 5.04
N CYS A 97 -5.27 -13.92 4.49
CA CYS A 97 -5.00 -15.31 4.78
C CYS A 97 -3.92 -15.84 3.81
N LEU A 98 -2.76 -16.22 4.35
CA LEU A 98 -1.63 -16.75 3.59
C LEU A 98 -1.47 -18.28 3.75
N ALA A 99 -2.48 -18.98 4.25
CA ALA A 99 -2.48 -20.43 4.38
C ALA A 99 -2.38 -21.13 3.00
N GLU A 100 -2.40 -22.47 2.98
CA GLU A 100 -2.17 -23.30 1.77
C GLU A 100 -3.14 -23.04 0.60
N ASP A 101 -4.19 -22.25 0.79
CA ASP A 101 -5.06 -21.78 -0.28
C ASP A 101 -4.31 -20.81 -1.19
N ASP A 102 -3.74 -21.38 -2.24
CA ASP A 102 -3.10 -20.65 -3.33
C ASP A 102 -4.14 -19.76 -4.06
N MET A 103 -3.80 -18.47 -4.17
CA MET A 103 -4.63 -17.46 -4.85
C MET A 103 -5.04 -17.93 -6.25
N HIS A 104 -4.12 -18.57 -6.98
CA HIS A 104 -4.40 -19.06 -8.32
C HIS A 104 -5.48 -20.16 -8.32
N SER A 105 -5.45 -21.08 -7.36
CA SER A 105 -6.46 -22.14 -7.19
C SER A 105 -7.85 -21.58 -6.86
N CYS A 106 -7.95 -20.64 -5.91
CA CYS A 106 -9.21 -19.96 -5.60
C CYS A 106 -9.81 -19.24 -6.83
N PHE A 107 -8.97 -18.51 -7.58
CA PHE A 107 -9.42 -17.79 -8.77
C PHE A 107 -9.77 -18.71 -9.94
N LYS A 108 -9.15 -19.90 -10.04
CA LYS A 108 -9.53 -20.93 -11.01
C LYS A 108 -10.97 -21.40 -10.75
N ILE A 109 -11.28 -21.81 -9.52
CA ILE A 109 -12.64 -22.24 -9.12
C ILE A 109 -13.64 -21.10 -9.33
N PHE A 110 -13.29 -19.87 -8.93
CA PHE A 110 -14.13 -18.69 -9.15
C PHE A 110 -14.49 -18.50 -10.63
N LYS A 111 -13.50 -18.59 -11.54
CA LYS A 111 -13.72 -18.42 -12.99
C LYS A 111 -14.57 -19.54 -13.57
N GLU A 112 -14.27 -20.80 -13.21
CA GLU A 112 -15.03 -21.97 -13.67
C GLU A 112 -16.51 -21.85 -13.26
N LYS A 113 -16.80 -21.59 -11.98
CA LYS A 113 -18.19 -21.43 -11.51
C LYS A 113 -18.93 -20.28 -12.20
N ARG A 114 -18.25 -19.14 -12.39
CA ARG A 114 -18.79 -18.00 -13.13
C ARG A 114 -19.16 -18.33 -14.58
N GLU A 115 -18.31 -19.08 -15.29
CA GLU A 115 -18.57 -19.49 -16.68
C GLU A 115 -19.81 -20.39 -16.79
N HIS A 116 -20.12 -21.16 -15.74
CA HIS A 116 -21.34 -21.97 -15.62
C HIS A 116 -22.58 -21.18 -15.17
N GLY A 117 -22.47 -19.86 -14.98
CA GLY A 117 -23.57 -18.98 -14.57
C GLY A 117 -23.83 -18.89 -13.06
N ASP A 118 -23.10 -19.62 -12.23
CA ASP A 118 -23.24 -19.59 -10.77
C ASP A 118 -22.37 -18.49 -10.15
N THR A 119 -22.84 -17.25 -10.27
CA THR A 119 -22.03 -16.07 -9.91
C THR A 119 -21.92 -15.88 -8.39
N GLU A 120 -22.95 -16.26 -7.63
CA GLU A 120 -22.98 -16.07 -6.18
C GLU A 120 -22.09 -17.11 -5.47
N SER A 121 -22.21 -18.40 -5.82
CA SER A 121 -21.34 -19.44 -5.26
C SER A 121 -19.91 -19.37 -5.80
N ALA A 122 -19.68 -18.71 -6.93
CA ALA A 122 -18.33 -18.40 -7.41
C ALA A 122 -17.57 -17.54 -6.39
N ALA A 123 -18.19 -16.48 -5.87
CA ALA A 123 -17.56 -15.57 -4.93
C ALA A 123 -17.15 -16.24 -3.61
N GLU A 124 -17.87 -17.29 -3.19
CA GLU A 124 -17.53 -18.09 -2.01
C GLU A 124 -16.16 -18.77 -2.13
N ALA A 125 -15.72 -19.10 -3.35
CA ALA A 125 -14.41 -19.69 -3.60
C ALA A 125 -13.24 -18.76 -3.23
N LEU A 126 -13.50 -17.45 -3.06
CA LEU A 126 -12.50 -16.45 -2.68
C LEU A 126 -12.49 -16.14 -1.18
N LEU A 127 -13.48 -16.60 -0.41
CA LEU A 127 -13.56 -16.35 1.03
C LEU A 127 -12.34 -16.85 1.82
N PRO A 128 -11.71 -18.01 1.48
CA PRO A 128 -10.52 -18.47 2.18
C PRO A 128 -9.34 -17.49 2.12
N LEU A 129 -9.23 -16.68 1.06
CA LEU A 129 -8.17 -15.69 0.89
C LEU A 129 -8.27 -14.52 1.89
N LYS A 130 -9.45 -14.33 2.52
CA LYS A 130 -9.76 -13.21 3.41
C LYS A 130 -9.34 -11.87 2.79
N LEU A 131 -9.78 -11.61 1.56
CA LEU A 131 -9.49 -10.34 0.88
C LEU A 131 -10.07 -9.18 1.69
N ARG A 132 -9.24 -8.21 2.06
CA ARG A 132 -9.65 -7.05 2.86
C ARG A 132 -9.10 -5.74 2.32
N TYR A 133 -9.76 -4.64 2.64
CA TYR A 133 -9.18 -3.32 2.49
C TYR A 133 -8.03 -3.11 3.48
N PHE A 134 -7.06 -2.28 3.10
CA PHE A 134 -6.06 -1.74 4.02
C PHE A 134 -6.77 -0.82 5.02
N SER A 135 -6.48 -0.95 6.31
CA SER A 135 -6.99 -0.04 7.33
C SER A 135 -6.47 1.38 7.11
N PRO A 136 -7.14 2.42 7.64
CA PRO A 136 -6.65 3.80 7.54
C PRO A 136 -5.23 3.99 8.08
N ARG A 137 -4.85 3.28 9.14
CA ARG A 137 -3.48 3.34 9.69
C ARG A 137 -2.46 2.72 8.72
N GLU A 138 -2.80 1.61 8.07
CA GLU A 138 -1.92 1.00 7.05
C GLU A 138 -1.76 1.90 5.82
N VAL A 139 -2.84 2.57 5.37
CA VAL A 139 -2.76 3.56 4.28
C VAL A 139 -1.90 4.76 4.70
N ALA A 140 -2.05 5.24 5.94
CA ALA A 140 -1.21 6.30 6.50
C ALA A 140 0.27 5.88 6.58
N ASN A 141 0.56 4.63 6.96
CA ASN A 141 1.91 4.05 6.97
C ASN A 141 2.52 4.10 5.56
N LEU A 142 1.78 3.66 4.54
CA LEU A 142 2.23 3.68 3.13
C LEU A 142 2.44 5.11 2.61
N MET A 143 1.72 6.09 3.15
CA MET A 143 1.92 7.52 2.89
C MET A 143 3.00 8.15 3.79
N CYS A 144 3.71 7.34 4.57
CA CYS A 144 4.80 7.73 5.48
C CYS A 144 4.39 8.74 6.56
N PHE A 145 3.12 8.71 7.00
CA PHE A 145 2.70 9.47 8.17
C PHE A 145 3.42 8.96 9.43
N PRO A 146 3.78 9.86 10.38
CA PRO A 146 4.40 9.48 11.65
C PRO A 146 3.62 8.39 12.41
N GLN A 147 4.30 7.63 13.26
CA GLN A 147 3.66 6.56 14.05
C GLN A 147 2.67 7.10 15.08
N ASP A 148 2.89 8.31 15.59
CA ASP A 148 2.00 9.03 16.50
C ASP A 148 0.85 9.77 15.79
N PHE A 149 0.84 9.79 14.44
CA PHE A 149 -0.30 10.29 13.69
C PHE A 149 -1.55 9.42 13.97
N SER A 150 -2.66 10.07 14.29
CA SER A 150 -3.93 9.40 14.50
C SER A 150 -5.06 10.19 13.84
N ILE A 151 -6.06 9.46 13.36
CA ILE A 151 -7.31 10.03 12.90
C ILE A 151 -8.22 10.17 14.13
N PRO A 152 -8.90 11.31 14.33
CA PRO A 152 -9.82 11.50 15.45
C PRO A 152 -10.88 10.39 15.54
N ALA A 153 -11.23 9.98 16.75
CA ALA A 153 -12.08 8.82 17.00
C ALA A 153 -13.53 8.98 16.50
N ASP A 154 -13.99 10.22 16.32
CA ASP A 154 -15.31 10.56 15.78
C ASP A 154 -15.39 10.50 14.25
N VAL A 155 -14.25 10.31 13.57
CA VAL A 155 -14.18 10.16 12.12
C VAL A 155 -14.50 8.71 11.72
N THR A 156 -15.51 8.55 10.88
CA THR A 156 -15.90 7.25 10.35
C THR A 156 -14.84 6.67 9.42
N LEU A 157 -14.79 5.34 9.29
CA LEU A 157 -13.89 4.64 8.35
C LEU A 157 -13.93 5.22 6.92
N ARG A 158 -15.12 5.56 6.44
CA ARG A 158 -15.32 6.17 5.11
C ARG A 158 -14.71 7.56 5.01
N GLN A 159 -14.82 8.38 6.07
CA GLN A 159 -14.21 9.70 6.10
C GLN A 159 -12.68 9.58 6.18
N SER A 160 -12.17 8.61 6.93
CA SER A 160 -10.73 8.32 7.02
C SER A 160 -10.11 8.03 5.65
N TYR A 161 -10.72 7.15 4.85
CA TYR A 161 -10.25 6.91 3.47
C TYR A 161 -10.37 8.14 2.59
N LYS A 162 -11.42 8.95 2.74
CA LYS A 162 -11.58 10.19 1.96
C LYS A 162 -10.46 11.19 2.22
N VAL A 163 -10.06 11.39 3.48
CA VAL A 163 -9.00 12.34 3.83
C VAL A 163 -7.63 11.81 3.43
N LEU A 164 -7.34 10.54 3.66
CA LEU A 164 -6.08 9.92 3.27
C LEU A 164 -5.92 9.86 1.74
N GLY A 165 -6.97 9.49 1.01
CA GLY A 165 -6.94 9.43 -0.44
C GLY A 165 -6.87 10.78 -1.16
N ASN A 166 -6.98 11.90 -0.43
CA ASN A 166 -6.70 13.26 -0.91
C ASN A 166 -5.38 13.82 -0.35
N SER A 167 -4.67 13.02 0.44
CA SER A 167 -3.43 13.39 1.08
C SER A 167 -2.23 13.21 0.13
N LEU A 168 -1.03 13.31 0.68
CA LEU A 168 0.25 13.19 0.00
C LEU A 168 1.14 12.14 0.71
N ASN A 169 2.22 11.74 0.05
CA ASN A 169 3.27 10.97 0.71
C ASN A 169 4.22 11.93 1.45
N VAL A 170 4.27 11.81 2.79
CA VAL A 170 5.00 12.71 3.69
C VAL A 170 6.51 12.65 3.44
N LEU A 171 7.05 11.46 3.16
CA LEU A 171 8.48 11.28 2.90
C LEU A 171 8.88 12.03 1.63
N VAL A 172 8.18 11.80 0.52
CA VAL A 172 8.45 12.47 -0.77
C VAL A 172 8.40 13.99 -0.61
N VAL A 173 7.36 14.52 0.01
CA VAL A 173 7.22 15.97 0.19
C VAL A 173 8.28 16.52 1.14
N SER A 174 8.68 15.79 2.18
CA SER A 174 9.77 16.22 3.06
C SER A 174 11.10 16.36 2.31
N ILE A 175 11.38 15.47 1.36
CA ILE A 175 12.58 15.52 0.52
C ILE A 175 12.52 16.72 -0.42
N LEU A 176 11.37 16.94 -1.08
CA LEU A 176 11.18 18.08 -1.98
C LEU A 176 11.29 19.42 -1.23
N LEU A 177 10.76 19.51 -0.01
CA LEU A 177 10.89 20.70 0.84
C LEU A 177 12.34 20.93 1.28
N LYS A 178 13.07 19.87 1.66
CA LYS A 178 14.51 19.98 1.97
C LYS A 178 15.30 20.51 0.77
N TYR A 179 15.00 20.01 -0.42
CA TYR A 179 15.64 20.50 -1.66
C TYR A 179 15.29 21.96 -1.93
N LEU A 180 14.00 22.33 -1.87
CA LEU A 180 13.52 23.68 -2.11
C LEU A 180 14.11 24.71 -1.12
N LEU A 181 14.31 24.31 0.14
CA LEU A 181 14.83 25.15 1.20
C LEU A 181 16.35 25.06 1.37
N SER A 182 17.02 24.18 0.64
CA SER A 182 18.48 24.15 0.61
C SER A 182 18.97 25.39 -0.13
N ASP A 183 19.95 26.12 0.42
CA ASP A 183 20.55 27.30 -0.21
C ASP A 183 21.41 26.91 -1.42
N ASN A 184 20.82 26.29 -2.44
CA ASN A 184 21.41 26.06 -3.75
C ASN A 184 21.39 27.35 -4.60
N ARG A 185 21.78 28.48 -3.99
CA ARG A 185 22.03 29.73 -4.70
C ARG A 185 23.47 29.74 -5.21
N THR A 186 23.73 28.94 -6.22
CA THR A 186 24.78 29.22 -7.20
C THR A 186 24.15 30.08 -8.30
N PHE A 187 24.19 31.40 -8.11
CA PHE A 187 24.02 32.38 -9.18
C PHE A 187 25.38 32.81 -9.70
#